data_AF-A0A1I1KV16-F1
#
_entry.id   AF-A0A1I1KV16-F1
#
_cell.length_a   1.000
_cell.length_b   1.000
_cell.length_c   1.000
_cell.angle_alpha   90.00
_cell.angle_beta   90.00
_cell.angle_gamma   90.00
#
_symmetry.space_group_name_H-M   'P 1'
#
loop_
_entity.id
_entity.type
_entity.pdbx_description
1 polymer ?
#
loop_
_entity_poly.entity_id
_entity_poly.type
_entity_poly.pdbx_seq_one_letter_code
_entity_poly.pdbx_strand_id
1 'polypeptide(L)' 'MANIRSVEDYKEFLKENRELLHKNAVRIEDLPLDDDWNLDDEWDEIYEQEVLKCGKV' A
#
# COMPACT_ATOMS: atom_id res chain seq x y z
N MET A 1 -2.72 23.71 -3.40
CA MET A 1 -2.52 22.29 -3.77
C MET A 1 -1.03 22.06 -3.87
N ALA A 2 -0.49 21.02 -3.23
CA ALA A 2 0.94 20.71 -3.30
C ALA A 2 1.32 20.43 -4.76
N ASN A 3 2.39 21.07 -5.23
CA ASN A 3 2.88 20.90 -6.60
C ASN A 3 3.80 19.66 -6.61
N ILE A 4 3.19 18.48 -6.73
CA ILE A 4 3.90 17.20 -6.71
C ILE A 4 4.52 16.99 -8.08
N ARG A 5 5.85 17.11 -8.19
CA ARG A 5 6.59 17.02 -9.46
C ARG A 5 7.43 15.76 -9.56
N SER A 6 7.70 15.12 -8.43
CA SER A 6 8.48 13.89 -8.34
C SER A 6 7.82 12.85 -7.43
N VAL A 7 8.26 11.60 -7.55
CA VAL A 7 7.84 10.52 -6.64
C VAL A 7 8.30 10.80 -5.21
N GLU A 8 9.47 11.43 -5.02
CA GLU A 8 9.94 11.87 -3.70
C GLU A 8 9.01 12.93 -3.09
N ASP A 9 8.56 13.92 -3.87
CA ASP A 9 7.61 14.95 -3.40
C ASP A 9 6.30 14.30 -2.96
N TYR A 10 5.85 13.27 -3.69
CA TYR A 10 4.66 12.51 -3.34
C TYR A 10 4.85 11.75 -2.02
N LYS A 11 5.99 11.08 -1.84
CA LYS A 11 6.32 10.40 -0.58
C LYS A 11 6.37 11.37 0.59
N GLU A 12 6.92 12.56 0.41
CA GLU A 12 6.99 13.59 1.45
C GLU A 12 5.60 14.11 1.79
N PHE A 13 4.77 14.39 0.79
CA PHE A 13 3.36 14.75 0.98
C PHE A 13 2.58 13.68 1.76
N LEU A 14 2.77 12.40 1.46
CA LEU A 14 2.12 11.31 2.20
C LEU A 14 2.60 11.23 3.65
N LYS A 15 3.90 11.49 3.92
CA LYS A 15 4.44 11.53 5.28
C LYS A 15 3.84 12.68 6.09
N GLU A 16 3.76 13.87 5.51
CA GLU A 16 3.19 15.04 6.16
C GLU A 16 1.69 14.86 6.48
N ASN A 17 0.98 14.10 5.65
CA ASN A 17 -0.47 13.85 5.80
C ASN A 17 -0.78 12.47 6.37
N ARG A 18 0.17 11.84 7.06
CA ARG A 18 0.06 10.47 7.57
C ARG A 18 -1.14 10.26 8.49
N GLU A 19 -1.47 11.22 9.34
CA GLU A 19 -2.62 11.11 10.25
C GLU A 19 -3.96 11.15 9.50
N LEU A 20 -4.06 11.97 8.46
CA LEU A 20 -5.23 12.04 7.58
C LEU A 20 -5.41 10.74 6.79
N LEU A 21 -4.31 10.14 6.34
CA LEU A 21 -4.32 8.83 5.69
C LEU A 21 -4.82 7.75 6.65
N HIS A 22 -4.30 7.68 7.88
CA HIS A 22 -4.75 6.69 8.87
C HIS A 22 -6.21 6.88 9.28
N LYS A 23 -6.69 8.11 9.38
CA LYS A 23 -8.08 8.41 9.72
C LYS A 23 -9.06 7.95 8.64
N ASN A 24 -8.65 8.00 7.37
CA ASN A 24 -9.49 7.62 6.23
C ASN A 24 -9.21 6.19 5.73
N ALA A 25 -8.17 5.54 6.25
CA ALA A 25 -7.84 4.16 5.93
C ALA A 25 -8.86 3.22 6.58
N VAL A 26 -9.24 2.19 5.84
CA VAL A 26 -10.06 1.09 6.33
C VAL A 26 -9.13 -0.10 6.53
N ARG A 27 -9.30 -0.84 7.63
CA ARG A 27 -8.57 -2.08 7.83
C ARG A 27 -9.11 -3.10 6.84
N ILE A 28 -8.23 -3.89 6.25
CA ILE A 28 -8.62 -4.95 5.31
C ILE A 28 -9.59 -5.95 5.98
N GLU A 29 -9.40 -6.21 7.27
CA GLU A 29 -10.28 -7.04 8.10
C GLU A 29 -11.72 -6.49 8.23
N ASP A 30 -11.90 -5.17 8.07
CA ASP A 30 -13.21 -4.50 8.13
C ASP A 30 -13.86 -4.41 6.73
N LEU A 31 -13.16 -4.84 5.66
CA LEU A 31 -13.71 -4.89 4.30
C LEU A 31 -14.63 -6.12 4.14
N PRO A 32 -15.63 -6.04 3.25
CA PRO A 32 -16.45 -7.20 2.90
C PRO A 32 -15.60 -8.37 2.41
N LEU A 33 -15.96 -9.60 2.77
CA LEU A 33 -15.22 -10.82 2.35
C LEU A 33 -15.20 -11.05 0.83
N ASP A 34 -16.13 -10.42 0.11
CA ASP A 34 -16.25 -10.45 -1.35
C ASP A 34 -15.72 -9.15 -1.99
N ASP A 35 -14.96 -8.36 -1.23
CA ASP A 35 -14.29 -7.18 -1.75
C ASP A 35 -13.09 -7.64 -2.60
N ASP A 36 -12.93 -7.07 -3.79
CA ASP A 36 -11.86 -7.42 -4.73
C ASP A 36 -10.47 -7.31 -4.07
N TRP A 37 -10.30 -6.44 -3.08
CA TRP A 37 -9.06 -6.30 -2.31
C TRP A 37 -8.78 -7.48 -1.34
N ASN A 38 -9.81 -8.20 -0.93
CA ASN A 38 -9.69 -9.42 -0.12
C ASN A 38 -9.49 -10.70 -0.97
N LEU A 39 -9.67 -10.58 -2.28
CA LEU A 39 -9.49 -11.68 -3.25
C LEU A 39 -8.16 -11.58 -4.01
N ASP A 40 -7.42 -10.50 -3.81
CA ASP A 40 -6.18 -10.21 -4.52
C ASP A 40 -4.97 -10.87 -3.83
N ASP A 41 -4.86 -12.20 -3.99
CA ASP A 41 -3.68 -12.99 -3.60
C ASP A 41 -2.46 -12.74 -4.54
N GLU A 42 -2.63 -11.94 -5.59
CA GLU A 42 -1.63 -11.75 -6.66
C GLU A 42 -0.38 -11.02 -6.13
N TRP A 43 -0.55 -10.11 -5.17
CA TRP A 43 0.56 -9.44 -4.50
C TRP A 43 1.34 -10.36 -3.56
N ASP A 44 0.67 -11.29 -2.90
CA ASP A 44 1.30 -12.28 -2.04
C ASP A 44 2.15 -13.24 -2.88
N GLU A 45 1.65 -13.67 -4.05
CA GLU A 45 2.43 -14.47 -5.00
C GLU A 45 3.65 -13.70 -5.55
N ILE A 46 3.48 -12.41 -5.92
CA ILE A 46 4.58 -11.56 -6.37
C ILE A 46 5.64 -11.42 -5.26
N TYR A 47 5.22 -11.22 -4.02
CA TYR A 47 6.13 -11.10 -2.88
C TYR A 47 6.87 -12.40 -2.59
N GLU A 48 6.17 -13.56 -2.58
CA GLU A 48 6.80 -14.87 -2.45
C GLU A 48 7.85 -15.10 -3.55
N GLN A 49 7.52 -14.78 -4.80
CA GLN A 49 8.46 -14.93 -5.91
C GLN A 49 9.69 -14.02 -5.77
N GLU A 50 9.52 -12.79 -5.28
CA GLU A 50 10.63 -11.86 -5.07
C GLU A 50 11.53 -12.33 -3.91
N VAL A 51 10.95 -12.79 -2.80
CA VAL A 51 11.68 -13.37 -1.66
C VAL A 51 12.46 -14.63 -2.10
N LEU A 52 11.84 -15.50 -2.90
CA LEU A 52 12.49 -16.70 -3.44
C LEU A 52 13.62 -16.36 -4.42
N LYS A 53 13.46 -15.30 -5.24
CA LYS A 53 14.48 -14.88 -6.22
C LYS A 53 15.64 -14.13 -5.60
N CYS A 54 15.39 -13.27 -4.62
CA CYS A 54 16.40 -12.37 -4.08
C CYS A 54 16.94 -12.78 -2.71
N GLY A 55 16.33 -13.74 -2.02
CA GLY A 55 16.85 -14.35 -0.79
C GLY A 55 17.16 -13.37 0.34
N LYS A 56 16.58 -12.17 0.30
CA LYS A 56 16.81 -11.11 1.29
C LYS A 56 15.49 -10.79 1.96
N VAL A 57 15.41 -11.22 3.22
CA VAL A 57 14.64 -10.56 4.27
C VAL A 57 15.56 -9.54 4.93
#